data_AF-A0A536JAJ3-F1
#
_entry.id   AF-A0A536JAJ3-F1
#
_cell.length_a   1.000
_cell.length_b   1.000
_cell.length_c   1.000
_cell.angle_alpha   90.00
_cell.angle_beta   90.00
_cell.angle_gamma   90.00
#
_symmetry.space_group_name_H-M   'P 1'
#
loop_
_entity.id
_entity.type
_entity.pdbx_description
1 polymer ?
#
loop_
_entity_poly.entity_id
_entity_poly.type
_entity_poly.pdbx_seq_one_letter_code
_entity_poly.pdbx_strand_id
1 'polypeptide(L)'
;MVDALQEAHRILVARGLFVDARPDSRIHARVRARSPRGQVVGSIGTQRLTKSDDQLSDRAIREVLRRKLFRSRRRGRLWHAIPFEDASELNDYLSDHLRFSRRVEWRAPAARRTTPLFVERAVRFEVLEKSGK
;
A
#
# COMPACT_ATOMS: atom_id res chain seq x y z
N MET A 1 -0.34 17.85 -3.35
CA MET A 1 -0.38 16.86 -2.23
C MET A 1 0.03 17.47 -0.91
N VAL A 2 1.09 18.29 -0.84
CA VAL A 2 1.35 19.11 0.36
C VAL A 2 0.12 19.96 0.68
N ASP A 3 -0.54 20.50 -0.35
CA ASP A 3 -1.78 21.28 -0.23
C ASP A 3 -2.91 20.48 0.39
N ALA A 4 -3.03 19.19 0.04
CA ALA A 4 -4.03 18.30 0.64
C ALA A 4 -3.76 18.03 2.13
N LEU A 5 -2.49 17.93 2.54
CA LEU A 5 -2.13 17.80 3.95
C LEU A 5 -2.30 19.12 4.72
N GLN A 6 -2.05 20.25 4.08
CA GLN A 6 -2.35 21.57 4.65
C GLN A 6 -3.85 21.78 4.83
N GLU A 7 -4.63 21.34 3.86
CA GLU A 7 -6.09 21.38 3.92
C GLU A 7 -6.62 20.45 5.01
N ALA A 8 -6.10 19.21 5.10
CA ALA A 8 -6.38 18.32 6.22
C ALA A 8 -6.03 18.97 7.57
N HIS A 9 -4.89 19.65 7.67
CA HIS A 9 -4.53 20.40 8.87
C HIS A 9 -5.54 21.51 9.18
N ARG A 10 -6.04 22.22 8.16
CA ARG A 10 -7.02 23.31 8.34
C ARG A 10 -8.33 22.80 8.93
N ILE A 11 -8.87 21.70 8.39
CA ILE A 11 -10.19 21.18 8.75
C ILE A 11 -10.20 20.33 10.03
N LEU A 12 -9.07 19.73 10.40
CA LEU A 12 -9.00 18.90 11.59
C LEU A 12 -9.19 19.74 12.87
N VAL A 13 -9.95 19.20 13.82
CA VAL A 13 -10.05 19.77 15.18
C VAL A 13 -8.70 19.73 15.89
N ALA A 14 -8.55 20.50 16.97
CA ALA A 14 -7.35 20.45 17.79
C ALA A 14 -7.07 19.00 18.24
N ARG A 15 -5.81 18.55 18.08
CA ARG A 15 -5.38 17.16 18.31
C ARG A 15 -6.11 16.08 17.48
N GLY A 16 -6.80 16.49 16.42
CA GLY A 16 -7.39 15.58 15.45
C GLY A 16 -6.33 14.72 14.76
N LEU A 17 -6.73 13.51 14.36
CA LEU A 17 -5.84 12.54 13.72
C LEU A 17 -6.04 12.51 12.20
N PHE A 18 -4.94 12.46 11.47
CA PHE A 18 -4.87 12.12 10.06
C PHE A 18 -4.08 10.82 9.90
N VAL A 19 -4.57 9.89 9.09
CA VAL A 19 -3.86 8.63 8.83
C VAL A 19 -3.44 8.60 7.38
N ASP A 20 -2.13 8.74 7.14
CA ASP A 20 -1.55 8.41 5.84
C ASP A 20 -1.41 6.88 5.78
N ALA A 21 -2.14 6.20 4.90
CA ALA A 21 -2.05 4.76 4.71
C ALA A 21 -1.99 4.42 3.23
N ARG A 22 -0.86 3.86 2.79
CA ARG A 22 -0.57 3.65 1.36
C ARG A 22 0.15 2.32 1.15
N PRO A 23 -0.09 1.61 0.04
CA PRO A 23 0.73 0.44 -0.30
C PRO A 23 2.22 0.80 -0.34
N ASP A 24 3.07 -0.02 0.28
CA ASP A 24 4.52 0.20 0.30
C ASP A 24 5.11 -0.24 -1.03
N SER A 25 5.33 0.73 -1.92
CA SER A 25 5.80 0.52 -3.30
C SER A 25 7.17 -0.16 -3.41
N ARG A 26 7.92 -0.20 -2.30
CA ARG A 26 9.26 -0.81 -2.19
C ARG A 26 9.21 -2.32 -1.97
N ILE A 27 8.07 -2.85 -1.53
CA ILE A 27 7.92 -4.26 -1.19
C ILE A 27 7.07 -4.92 -2.26
N HIS A 28 7.58 -5.99 -2.87
CA HIS A 28 6.79 -6.79 -3.80
C HIS A 28 5.62 -7.44 -3.06
N ALA A 29 4.43 -7.37 -3.64
CA ALA A 29 3.31 -8.14 -3.14
C ALA A 29 3.57 -9.63 -3.37
N ARG A 30 3.06 -10.47 -2.46
CA ARG A 30 3.22 -11.92 -2.51
C ARG A 30 1.90 -12.53 -2.97
N VAL A 31 1.97 -13.47 -3.89
CA VAL A 31 0.83 -14.31 -4.23
C VAL A 31 0.93 -15.58 -3.39
N ARG A 32 -0.09 -15.86 -2.60
CA ARG A 32 -0.20 -17.05 -1.74
C ARG A 32 -1.31 -17.96 -2.23
N ALA A 33 -1.13 -19.27 -2.10
CA ALA A 33 -2.13 -20.26 -2.48
C ALA A 33 -2.93 -20.77 -1.28
N ARG A 34 -4.20 -21.10 -1.52
CA ARG A 34 -5.19 -21.71 -0.60
C ARG A 34 -5.65 -20.84 0.58
N SER A 35 -4.79 -20.02 1.15
CA SER A 35 -5.16 -19.12 2.26
C SER A 35 -4.24 -17.89 2.36
N PRO A 36 -4.64 -16.84 3.10
CA PRO A 36 -3.80 -15.66 3.35
C PRO A 36 -2.45 -15.97 4.03
N ARG A 37 -2.33 -17.13 4.70
CA ARG A 37 -1.10 -17.60 5.35
C ARG A 37 -0.45 -18.77 4.61
N GLY A 38 -0.99 -19.14 3.45
CA GLY A 38 -0.51 -20.26 2.65
C GLY A 38 0.84 -20.02 1.99
N GLN A 39 1.32 -21.02 1.26
CA GLN A 39 2.62 -20.97 0.59
C GLN A 39 2.65 -19.83 -0.44
N VAL A 40 3.77 -19.10 -0.48
CA VAL A 40 4.02 -18.09 -1.52
C VAL A 40 4.33 -18.81 -2.85
N VAL A 41 3.51 -18.54 -3.86
CA VAL A 41 3.57 -19.15 -5.21
C VAL A 41 3.97 -18.16 -6.30
N GLY A 42 4.04 -16.87 -5.99
CA GLY A 42 4.50 -15.84 -6.90
C GLY A 42 4.71 -14.48 -6.22
N SER A 43 5.20 -13.52 -6.99
CA SER A 43 5.35 -12.12 -6.56
C SER A 43 4.83 -11.16 -7.62
N ILE A 44 4.39 -9.98 -7.17
CA ILE A 44 3.92 -8.90 -8.04
C ILE A 44 4.71 -7.64 -7.68
N GLY A 45 5.33 -7.03 -8.69
CA GLY A 45 6.05 -5.78 -8.54
C GLY A 45 5.12 -4.58 -8.49
N THR A 46 5.70 -3.41 -8.24
CA THR A 46 5.00 -2.12 -8.29
C THR A 46 5.45 -1.35 -9.54
N GLN A 47 4.52 -0.68 -10.22
CA GLN A 47 4.85 0.15 -11.38
C GLN A 47 5.78 1.31 -11.01
N ARG A 48 6.64 1.72 -11.95
CA ARG A 48 7.62 2.79 -11.72
C ARG A 48 6.97 4.12 -11.32
N LEU A 49 5.90 4.51 -12.00
CA LEU A 49 5.15 5.74 -11.68
C LEU A 49 4.64 5.73 -10.23
N THR A 50 4.05 4.61 -9.80
CA THR A 50 3.59 4.45 -8.41
C THR A 50 4.71 4.54 -7.38
N LYS A 51 5.94 4.08 -7.71
CA LYS A 51 7.11 4.27 -6.85
C LYS A 51 7.49 5.74 -6.73
N SER A 52 7.46 6.48 -7.85
CA SER A 52 7.70 7.93 -7.86
C SER A 52 6.67 8.68 -7.03
N ASP A 53 5.38 8.34 -7.16
CA ASP A 53 4.31 8.95 -6.36
C ASP A 53 4.51 8.69 -4.86
N ASP A 54 4.86 7.46 -4.47
CA ASP A 54 5.14 7.12 -3.07
C ASP A 54 6.31 7.94 -2.49
N GLN A 55 7.34 8.21 -3.30
CA GLN A 55 8.46 9.08 -2.89
C GLN A 55 8.04 10.54 -2.74
N LEU A 56 7.18 11.05 -3.63
CA LEU A 56 6.63 12.40 -3.52
C LEU A 56 5.77 12.54 -2.25
N SER A 57 5.01 11.51 -1.89
CA SER A 57 4.23 11.50 -0.65
C SER A 57 5.11 11.51 0.58
N ASP A 58 6.21 10.75 0.58
CA ASP A 58 7.16 10.77 1.67
C ASP A 58 7.85 12.13 1.82
N ARG A 59 8.04 12.86 0.72
CA ARG A 59 8.51 14.26 0.78
C ARG A 59 7.45 15.16 1.41
N ALA A 60 6.18 15.02 1.01
CA ALA A 60 5.09 15.84 1.53
C ALA A 60 4.86 15.62 3.04
N ILE A 61 4.88 14.37 3.51
CA ILE A 61 4.76 14.04 4.93
C ILE A 61 5.93 14.64 5.73
N ARG A 62 7.17 14.45 5.26
CA ARG A 62 8.35 15.07 5.90
C ARG A 62 8.23 16.59 5.97
N GLU A 63 7.69 17.22 4.93
CA GLU A 63 7.53 18.67 4.90
C GLU A 63 6.54 19.18 5.95
N VAL A 64 5.37 18.56 6.09
CA VAL A 64 4.38 19.01 7.09
C VAL A 64 4.82 18.72 8.53
N LEU A 65 5.59 17.66 8.74
CA LEU A 65 6.25 17.38 10.03
C LEU A 65 7.33 18.43 10.34
N ARG A 66 8.17 18.78 9.36
CA ARG A 66 9.21 19.82 9.49
C ARG A 66 8.61 21.18 9.83
N ARG A 67 7.47 21.52 9.21
CA ARG A 67 6.69 22.74 9.49
C ARG A 67 5.89 22.68 10.80
N LYS A 68 5.97 21.58 11.54
CA LYS A 68 5.23 21.34 12.79
C LYS A 68 3.71 21.44 12.64
N LEU A 69 3.15 21.26 11.44
CA LEU A 69 1.69 21.21 11.24
C LEU A 69 1.11 19.94 11.90
N PHE A 70 1.87 18.86 11.84
CA PHE A 70 1.53 17.60 12.49
C PHE A 70 2.68 17.09 13.35
N ARG A 71 2.33 16.19 14.26
CA ARG A 71 3.26 15.36 15.04
C ARG A 71 3.02 13.90 14.69
N SER A 72 4.08 13.17 14.40
CA SER A 72 4.00 11.72 14.19
C SER A 72 3.75 11.03 15.53
N ARG A 73 2.69 10.23 15.62
CA ARG A 73 2.34 9.47 16.83
C ARG A 73 2.73 8.01 16.71
N ARG A 74 2.52 7.44 15.52
CA ARG A 74 2.78 6.03 15.25
C ARG A 74 3.05 5.86 13.76
N ARG A 75 4.03 5.04 13.43
CA ARG A 75 4.29 4.60 12.06
C ARG A 75 4.51 3.10 12.03
N GLY A 76 4.20 2.46 10.93
CA GLY A 76 4.39 1.02 10.81
C GLY A 76 3.99 0.47 9.46
N ARG A 77 3.88 -0.86 9.42
CA ARG A 77 3.34 -1.59 8.28
C ARG A 77 2.29 -2.56 8.76
N LEU A 78 1.26 -2.73 7.95
CA LEU A 78 0.30 -3.81 8.05
C LEU A 78 0.32 -4.61 6.75
N TRP A 79 -0.07 -5.88 6.83
CA TRP A 79 -0.19 -6.75 5.67
C TRP A 79 -1.67 -6.91 5.34
N HIS A 80 -2.03 -6.58 4.11
CA HIS A 80 -3.40 -6.70 3.61
C HIS A 80 -3.43 -7.81 2.57
N ALA A 81 -4.34 -8.78 2.75
CA ALA A 81 -4.54 -9.88 1.82
C ALA A 81 -5.84 -9.65 1.03
N ILE A 82 -5.73 -9.74 -0.29
CA ILE A 82 -6.85 -9.63 -1.23
C ILE A 82 -7.09 -11.02 -1.79
N PRO A 83 -8.28 -11.63 -1.58
CA PRO A 83 -8.61 -12.95 -2.09
C PRO A 83 -8.94 -12.90 -3.60
N PHE A 84 -8.65 -14.00 -4.28
CA PHE A 84 -9.04 -14.32 -5.65
C PHE A 84 -9.38 -15.81 -5.71
N GLU A 85 -10.37 -16.19 -6.51
CA GLU A 85 -10.80 -17.57 -6.73
C GLU A 85 -9.72 -18.37 -7.44
N ASP A 86 -9.06 -17.78 -8.43
CA ASP A 86 -8.01 -18.42 -9.20
C ASP A 86 -7.04 -17.43 -9.87
N ALA A 87 -6.19 -17.95 -10.77
CA ALA A 87 -5.24 -17.16 -11.53
C ALA A 87 -5.86 -16.31 -12.64
N SER A 88 -7.05 -16.66 -13.13
CA SER A 88 -7.77 -15.88 -14.15
C SER A 88 -8.29 -14.60 -13.54
N GLU A 89 -9.02 -14.69 -12.42
CA GLU A 89 -9.54 -13.51 -11.72
C GLU A 89 -8.40 -12.58 -11.27
N LEU A 90 -7.29 -13.16 -10.79
CA LEU A 90 -6.11 -12.37 -10.45
C LEU A 90 -5.53 -11.63 -11.67
N ASN A 91 -5.52 -12.26 -12.85
CA ASN A 91 -5.01 -11.60 -14.06
C ASN A 91 -5.95 -10.47 -14.52
N ASP A 92 -7.27 -10.68 -14.47
CA ASP A 92 -8.27 -9.65 -14.80
C ASP A 92 -8.15 -8.45 -13.86
N TYR A 93 -7.95 -8.71 -12.56
CA TYR A 93 -7.65 -7.65 -11.61
C TYR A 93 -6.36 -6.89 -11.96
N LEU A 94 -5.31 -7.60 -12.39
CA LEU A 94 -4.01 -6.99 -12.68
C LEU A 94 -3.97 -6.26 -14.02
N SER A 95 -4.77 -6.63 -15.02
CA SER A 95 -4.80 -5.94 -16.32
C SER A 95 -5.20 -4.49 -16.18
N ASP A 96 -6.17 -4.22 -15.31
CA ASP A 96 -6.72 -2.89 -15.07
C ASP A 96 -6.06 -2.17 -13.88
N HIS A 97 -5.18 -2.85 -13.15
CA HIS A 97 -4.60 -2.28 -11.94
C HIS A 97 -3.57 -1.17 -12.24
N LEU A 98 -3.84 0.03 -11.72
CA LEU A 98 -2.98 1.21 -11.89
C LEU A 98 -1.67 1.17 -11.09
N ARG A 99 -1.54 0.30 -10.09
CA ARG A 99 -0.38 0.30 -9.16
C ARG A 99 0.55 -0.90 -9.28
N PHE A 100 0.01 -2.07 -9.61
CA PHE A 100 0.78 -3.30 -9.66
C PHE A 100 1.40 -3.46 -11.04
N SER A 101 2.56 -4.12 -11.12
CA SER A 101 2.96 -4.67 -12.41
C SER A 101 1.81 -5.54 -12.90
N ARG A 102 1.38 -5.36 -14.15
CA ARG A 102 0.24 -6.08 -14.77
C ARG A 102 0.55 -7.56 -15.04
N ARG A 103 1.43 -8.16 -14.23
CA ARG A 103 1.96 -9.51 -14.37
C ARG A 103 2.46 -10.01 -13.01
N VAL A 104 2.22 -11.29 -12.78
CA VAL A 104 2.79 -12.08 -11.68
C VAL A 104 4.08 -12.74 -12.14
N GLU A 105 5.11 -12.68 -11.31
CA GLU A 105 6.31 -13.53 -11.38
C GLU A 105 6.05 -14.83 -10.63
N TRP A 106 5.68 -15.88 -11.38
CA TRP A 106 5.36 -17.17 -10.79
C TRP A 106 6.60 -17.94 -10.36
N ARG A 107 6.53 -18.55 -9.18
CA ARG A 107 7.57 -19.46 -8.64
C ARG A 107 7.11 -20.91 -8.55
N ALA A 108 5.80 -21.15 -8.62
CA ALA A 108 5.21 -22.48 -8.57
C ALA A 108 4.64 -22.91 -9.94
N PRO A 109 4.54 -24.23 -10.22
CA PRO A 109 3.90 -24.75 -11.43
C PRO A 109 2.41 -24.36 -11.54
N ALA A 110 1.85 -24.41 -12.75
CA ALA A 110 0.46 -24.03 -13.03
C ALA A 110 -0.58 -24.79 -12.18
N ALA A 111 -0.36 -26.08 -11.92
CA ALA A 111 -1.24 -26.90 -11.06
C ALA A 111 -1.38 -26.38 -9.62
N ARG A 112 -0.45 -25.55 -9.14
CA ARG A 112 -0.54 -24.89 -7.82
C ARG A 112 -1.17 -23.49 -7.87
N ARG A 113 -1.68 -23.09 -9.04
CA ARG A 113 -2.32 -21.79 -9.30
C ARG A 113 -3.83 -21.89 -9.50
N THR A 114 -4.37 -23.10 -9.60
CA THR A 114 -5.81 -23.42 -9.76
C THR A 114 -6.54 -23.54 -8.42
N THR A 115 -6.08 -22.82 -7.42
CA THR A 115 -6.64 -22.77 -6.06
C THR A 115 -6.87 -21.32 -5.71
N PRO A 116 -7.73 -21.01 -4.71
CA PRO A 116 -7.86 -19.65 -4.23
C PRO A 116 -6.49 -19.01 -4.00
N LEU A 117 -6.29 -17.84 -4.61
CA LEU A 117 -5.07 -17.07 -4.52
C LEU A 117 -5.29 -15.87 -3.61
N PHE A 118 -4.22 -15.42 -2.97
CA PHE A 118 -4.25 -14.26 -2.10
C PHE A 118 -3.08 -13.35 -2.43
N VAL A 119 -3.37 -12.11 -2.80
CA VAL A 119 -2.34 -11.08 -2.94
C VAL A 119 -2.13 -10.42 -1.58
N GLU A 120 -1.06 -10.80 -0.91
CA GLU A 120 -0.60 -10.17 0.33
C GLU A 120 0.31 -8.98 -0.02
N ARG A 121 -0.13 -7.76 0.31
CA ARG A 121 0.63 -6.53 0.10
C ARG A 121 0.93 -5.81 1.40
N ALA A 122 2.11 -5.21 1.48
CA ALA A 122 2.46 -4.33 2.56
C ALA A 122 1.76 -2.97 2.37
N VAL A 123 1.12 -2.48 3.44
CA VAL A 123 0.58 -1.13 3.54
C VAL A 123 1.36 -0.43 4.64
N ARG A 124 2.08 0.63 4.28
CA ARG A 124 2.76 1.49 5.23
C ARG A 124 1.78 2.56 5.72
N PHE A 125 1.86 2.87 7.00
CA PHE A 125 1.03 3.91 7.58
C PHE A 125 1.81 4.82 8.51
N GLU A 126 1.33 6.05 8.64
CA GLU A 126 1.73 7.02 9.63
C GLU A 126 0.51 7.76 10.18
N VAL A 127 0.36 7.73 11.50
CA VAL A 127 -0.69 8.42 12.25
C VAL A 127 -0.13 9.78 12.67
N LEU A 128 -0.72 10.83 12.12
CA LEU A 128 -0.36 12.22 12.32
C LEU A 128 -1.40 12.89 13.22
N GLU A 129 -0.96 13.44 14.34
CA GLU A 129 -1.80 14.29 15.21
C GLU A 129 -1.60 15.75 14.81
N LYS A 130 -2.68 16.50 14.60
CA LYS A 130 -2.62 17.94 14.36
C LYS A 130 -1.94 18.63 15.54
N SER A 131 -0.90 19.41 15.25
CA SER A 131 -0.30 20.28 16.25
C SER A 131 -1.30 21.35 16.68
N GLY A 132 -1.32 21.68 17.98
CA GLY A 132 -1.97 22.90 18.43
C GLY A 132 -1.32 24.12 17.77
N LYS A 133 -2.11 25.19 17.58
CA LYS A 133 -1.53 26.52 17.39
C LYS A 133 -0.65 26.85 18.60
#